data_AF-A0A2N9N607-F1
#
_entry.id   AF-A0A2N9N607-F1
#
_cell.length_a   1.000
_cell.length_b   1.000
_cell.length_c   1.000
_cell.angle_alpha   90.00
_cell.angle_beta   90.00
_cell.angle_gamma   90.00
#
_symmetry.space_group_name_H-M   'P 1'
#
loop_
_entity.id
_entity.type
_entity.pdbx_description
1 polymer ?
#
loop_
_entity_poly.entity_id
_entity_poly.type
_entity_poly.pdbx_seq_one_letter_code
_entity_poly.pdbx_strand_id
1 'polypeptide(L)'
;MTARLTALVFCLSLLLQAQFIGGTTPRLIRRVDPVYPPLAKTMRIQGTVHLAAVIDEDGTVAALKLISGHPFLVKAAMDAARQFQYRPSMRGGHPVRAVIPIDVTFHWSFGESGKATRV
;
A
#
# COMPACT_ATOMS: atom_id res chain seq x y z
N MET A 1 -57.09 13.67 -4.91
CA MET A 1 -56.60 13.86 -3.53
C MET A 1 -55.47 12.86 -3.21
N THR A 2 -54.42 12.79 -4.05
CA THR A 2 -53.37 11.74 -4.01
C THR A 2 -51.95 12.26 -4.18
N ALA A 3 -51.76 13.54 -4.50
CA ALA A 3 -50.45 14.11 -4.87
C ALA A 3 -49.53 14.48 -3.69
N ARG A 4 -49.99 14.37 -2.44
CA ARG A 4 -49.21 14.75 -1.25
C ARG A 4 -48.45 13.59 -0.59
N LEU A 5 -48.78 12.34 -0.93
CA LEU A 5 -48.14 11.15 -0.33
C LEU A 5 -46.92 10.62 -1.10
N THR A 6 -46.86 10.81 -2.42
CA THR A 6 -45.78 10.30 -3.27
C THR A 6 -44.43 11.00 -3.05
N ALA A 7 -44.44 12.28 -2.70
CA ALA A 7 -43.20 13.04 -2.44
C ALA A 7 -42.43 12.55 -1.19
N LEU A 8 -43.14 12.12 -0.15
CA LEU A 8 -42.55 11.61 1.10
C LEU A 8 -41.98 10.20 0.94
N VAL A 9 -42.64 9.35 0.15
CA VAL A 9 -42.17 7.98 -0.14
C VAL A 9 -40.92 8.01 -1.02
N PHE A 10 -40.84 8.94 -1.99
CA PHE A 10 -39.66 9.08 -2.85
C PHE A 10 -38.42 9.56 -2.08
N CYS A 11 -38.59 10.50 -1.14
CA CYS A 11 -37.50 11.00 -0.28
C CYS A 11 -36.98 9.92 0.69
N LEU A 12 -37.89 9.12 1.26
CA LEU A 12 -37.52 8.01 2.16
C LEU A 12 -36.81 6.86 1.41
N SER A 13 -37.17 6.62 0.15
CA SER A 13 -36.47 5.65 -0.71
C SER A 13 -35.08 6.12 -1.16
N LEU A 14 -34.88 7.44 -1.35
CA LEU A 14 -33.59 8.01 -1.74
C LEU A 14 -32.58 8.02 -0.57
N LEU A 15 -33.06 8.17 0.67
CA LEU A 15 -32.23 8.10 1.87
C LEU A 15 -31.74 6.67 2.18
N LEU A 16 -32.45 5.63 1.70
CA LEU A 16 -32.08 4.22 1.93
C LEU A 16 -31.01 3.69 0.96
N GLN A 17 -30.72 4.41 -0.13
CA GLN A 17 -29.63 4.06 -1.07
C GLN A 17 -28.25 4.51 -0.58
N ALA A 18 -28.17 5.30 0.49
CA ALA A 18 -26.92 5.76 1.09
C ALA A 18 -26.27 4.69 2.01
N GLN A 19 -26.41 3.41 1.65
CA GLN A 19 -25.74 2.32 2.35
C GLN A 19 -24.27 2.37 1.93
N PHE A 20 -23.48 3.06 2.75
CA PHE A 20 -22.04 2.96 2.90
C PHE A 20 -21.38 2.01 1.91
N ILE A 21 -20.81 2.57 0.83
CA ILE A 21 -19.75 1.87 0.11
C ILE A 21 -18.53 1.90 1.04
N GLY A 22 -18.56 1.06 2.07
CA GLY A 22 -17.45 0.83 2.98
C GLY A 22 -16.30 0.23 2.17
N GLY A 23 -15.31 1.06 1.87
CA GLY A 23 -14.05 0.64 1.29
C GLY A 23 -13.05 0.34 2.39
N THR A 24 -12.34 -0.78 2.33
CA THR A 24 -11.13 -1.00 3.15
C THR A 24 -9.89 -0.72 2.31
N THR A 25 -8.84 -0.19 2.92
CA THR A 25 -7.54 0.02 2.27
C THR A 25 -6.68 -1.25 2.37
N PRO A 26 -5.72 -1.47 1.46
CA PRO A 26 -4.88 -2.66 1.53
C PRO A 26 -4.02 -2.63 2.78
N ARG A 27 -3.92 -3.76 3.48
CA ARG A 27 -3.13 -3.87 4.72
C ARG A 27 -1.94 -4.79 4.50
N LEU A 28 -0.72 -4.33 4.78
CA LEU A 28 0.49 -5.14 4.66
C LEU A 28 0.41 -6.39 5.56
N ILE A 29 0.57 -7.56 4.98
CA ILE A 29 0.63 -8.86 5.67
C ILE A 29 2.07 -9.31 5.81
N ARG A 30 2.85 -9.19 4.72
CA ARG A 30 4.25 -9.61 4.67
C ARG A 30 5.10 -8.51 4.07
N ARG A 31 6.12 -8.10 4.84
CA ARG A 31 7.19 -7.22 4.39
C ARG A 31 8.44 -8.05 4.12
N VAL A 32 9.19 -7.67 3.09
CA VAL A 32 10.53 -8.19 2.82
C VAL A 32 11.52 -7.05 2.93
N ASP A 33 12.58 -7.21 3.70
CA ASP A 33 13.58 -6.15 3.81
C ASP A 33 14.42 -6.05 2.54
N PRO A 34 14.73 -4.84 2.05
CA PRO A 34 15.50 -4.67 0.85
C PRO A 34 16.96 -5.04 1.07
N VAL A 35 17.54 -5.75 0.11
CA VAL A 35 18.98 -6.05 0.12
C VAL A 35 19.75 -4.78 -0.21
N TYR A 36 20.60 -4.32 0.70
CA TYR A 36 21.41 -3.12 0.51
C TYR A 36 22.43 -3.33 -0.63
N PRO A 37 22.40 -2.54 -1.72
CA PRO A 37 23.35 -2.68 -2.82
C PRO A 37 24.80 -2.47 -2.36
N PRO A 38 25.76 -3.36 -2.71
CA PRO A 38 27.15 -3.25 -2.24
C PRO A 38 27.83 -1.91 -2.59
N LEU A 39 27.54 -1.38 -3.79
CA LEU A 39 28.07 -0.08 -4.22
C LEU A 39 27.48 1.07 -3.39
N ALA A 40 26.17 1.06 -3.15
CA ALA A 40 25.52 2.05 -2.29
C ALA A 40 26.03 1.97 -0.84
N LYS A 41 26.30 0.76 -0.35
CA LYS A 41 26.91 0.50 0.96
C LYS A 41 28.33 1.08 1.05
N THR A 42 29.16 0.84 0.03
CA THR A 42 30.54 1.36 -0.03
C THR A 42 30.56 2.89 -0.09
N MET A 43 29.66 3.47 -0.88
CA MET A 43 29.50 4.92 -1.02
C MET A 43 28.66 5.56 0.10
N ARG A 44 28.19 4.77 1.07
CA ARG A 44 27.34 5.20 2.20
C ARG A 44 26.07 5.96 1.76
N ILE A 45 25.52 5.60 0.60
CA ILE A 45 24.31 6.20 0.04
C ILE A 45 23.12 5.69 0.83
N GLN A 46 22.41 6.60 1.50
CA GLN A 46 21.18 6.36 2.23
C GLN A 46 20.00 7.06 1.56
N GLY A 47 18.79 6.74 2.00
CA GLY A 47 17.59 7.49 1.66
C GLY A 47 16.35 6.62 1.55
N THR A 48 15.22 7.27 1.24
CA THR A 48 13.96 6.58 1.00
C THR A 48 13.66 6.55 -0.49
N VAL A 49 13.22 5.38 -0.97
CA VAL A 49 12.66 5.21 -2.30
C VAL A 49 11.14 5.20 -2.17
N HIS A 50 10.49 6.12 -2.85
CA HIS A 50 9.04 6.26 -2.88
C HIS A 50 8.50 5.57 -4.14
N LEU A 51 7.60 4.61 -3.93
CA LEU A 51 6.98 3.82 -4.99
C LEU A 51 5.47 3.97 -4.93
N ALA A 52 4.81 3.93 -6.08
CA ALA A 52 3.39 3.64 -6.17
C ALA A 52 3.21 2.17 -6.54
N ALA A 53 2.47 1.43 -5.74
CA ALA A 53 2.18 0.02 -5.95
C ALA A 53 0.72 -0.19 -6.33
N VAL A 54 0.48 -1.05 -7.32
CA VAL A 54 -0.85 -1.57 -7.64
C VAL A 54 -0.99 -2.90 -6.94
N ILE A 55 -1.90 -2.96 -5.97
CA ILE A 55 -2.24 -4.19 -5.24
C ILE A 55 -3.43 -4.83 -5.93
N ASP A 56 -3.28 -6.10 -6.31
CA ASP A 56 -4.36 -6.84 -6.97
C ASP A 56 -5.39 -7.37 -5.98
N GLU A 57 -6.47 -7.94 -6.51
CA GLU A 57 -7.58 -8.51 -5.73
C GLU A 57 -7.16 -9.71 -4.87
N ASP A 58 -6.06 -10.38 -5.21
CA ASP A 58 -5.43 -11.44 -4.41
C ASP A 58 -4.45 -10.91 -3.35
N GLY A 59 -4.23 -9.59 -3.32
CA GLY A 59 -3.32 -8.93 -2.41
C GLY A 59 -1.85 -8.95 -2.82
N THR A 60 -1.51 -9.43 -4.02
CA THR A 60 -0.15 -9.38 -4.56
C THR A 60 0.16 -8.01 -5.16
N VAL A 61 1.44 -7.66 -5.26
CA VAL A 61 1.88 -6.44 -5.94
C VAL A 61 1.95 -6.68 -7.44
N ALA A 62 0.93 -6.25 -8.17
CA ALA A 62 0.82 -6.43 -9.62
C ALA A 62 1.74 -5.49 -10.42
N ALA A 63 1.93 -4.26 -9.94
CA ALA A 63 2.79 -3.29 -10.61
C ALA A 63 3.44 -2.32 -9.61
N LEU A 64 4.62 -1.82 -9.98
CA LEU A 64 5.35 -0.79 -9.24
C LEU A 64 5.75 0.33 -10.18
N LYS A 65 5.55 1.57 -9.73
CA LYS A 65 6.02 2.78 -10.41
C LYS A 65 6.93 3.56 -9.46
N LEU A 66 8.10 3.94 -9.95
CA LEU A 66 8.99 4.83 -9.22
C LEU A 66 8.37 6.24 -9.17
N ILE A 67 8.23 6.79 -7.97
CA ILE A 67 7.88 8.20 -7.75
C ILE A 67 9.17 9.00 -7.61
N SER A 68 10.04 8.60 -6.69
CA SER A 68 11.33 9.24 -6.44
C SER A 68 12.26 8.33 -5.63
N GLY A 69 13.57 8.61 -5.66
CA GLY A 69 14.58 7.86 -4.91
C GLY A 69 15.94 7.88 -5.60
N HIS A 70 16.99 7.54 -4.86
CA HIS A 70 18.35 7.51 -5.40
C HIS A 70 18.52 6.34 -6.40
N PRO A 71 19.05 6.54 -7.62
CA PRO A 71 19.15 5.50 -8.64
C PRO A 71 19.79 4.18 -8.20
N PHE A 72 20.82 4.22 -7.35
CA PHE A 72 21.46 3.03 -6.80
C PHE A 72 20.57 2.20 -5.85
N LEU A 73 19.54 2.81 -5.23
CA LEU A 73 18.64 2.14 -4.29
C LEU A 73 17.35 1.62 -4.96
N VAL A 74 16.95 2.23 -6.08
CA VAL A 74 15.67 1.96 -6.76
C VAL A 74 15.49 0.47 -7.06
N LYS A 75 16.49 -0.17 -7.67
CA LYS A 75 16.36 -1.59 -8.04
C LYS A 75 16.11 -2.47 -6.82
N ALA A 76 16.90 -2.29 -5.76
CA ALA A 76 16.75 -3.06 -4.52
C ALA A 76 15.38 -2.81 -3.86
N ALA A 77 14.91 -1.57 -3.87
CA ALA A 77 13.59 -1.22 -3.36
C ALA A 77 12.47 -1.92 -4.13
N MET A 78 12.52 -1.88 -5.47
CA MET A 78 11.51 -2.53 -6.32
C MET A 78 11.53 -4.05 -6.17
N ASP A 79 12.71 -4.66 -6.08
CA ASP A 79 12.86 -6.11 -5.92
C ASP A 79 12.32 -6.61 -4.58
N ALA A 80 12.46 -5.83 -3.52
CA ALA A 80 11.86 -6.11 -2.22
C ALA A 80 10.34 -5.90 -2.24
N ALA A 81 9.88 -4.75 -2.73
CA ALA A 81 8.47 -4.38 -2.76
C ALA A 81 7.61 -5.35 -3.61
N ARG A 82 8.18 -5.95 -4.67
CA ARG A 82 7.53 -7.01 -5.46
C ARG A 82 7.12 -8.23 -4.64
N GLN A 83 7.83 -8.49 -3.53
CA GLN A 83 7.60 -9.66 -2.69
C GLN A 83 6.68 -9.36 -1.50
N PHE A 84 6.14 -8.13 -1.42
CA PHE A 84 5.21 -7.78 -0.36
C PHE A 84 3.87 -8.44 -0.61
N GLN A 85 3.23 -8.88 0.47
CA GLN A 85 1.87 -9.38 0.42
C GLN A 85 0.96 -8.45 1.21
N TYR A 86 -0.18 -8.13 0.65
CA TYR A 86 -1.21 -7.31 1.26
C TYR A 86 -2.50 -8.12 1.44
N ARG A 87 -3.31 -7.70 2.40
CA ARG A 87 -4.75 -7.99 2.40
C ARG A 87 -5.37 -7.03 1.39
N PRO A 88 -6.12 -7.51 0.39
CA PRO A 88 -6.68 -6.65 -0.65
C PRO A 88 -7.67 -5.65 -0.05
N SER A 89 -7.88 -4.56 -0.78
CA SER A 89 -8.97 -3.63 -0.51
C SER A 89 -10.31 -4.30 -0.80
N MET A 90 -11.29 -4.09 0.07
CA MET A 90 -12.66 -4.56 -0.14
C MET A 90 -13.56 -3.38 -0.46
N ARG A 91 -14.47 -3.51 -1.42
CA ARG A 91 -15.53 -2.55 -1.74
C ARG A 91 -16.84 -3.30 -1.91
N GLY A 92 -17.82 -3.01 -1.07
CA GLY A 92 -19.12 -3.71 -1.12
C GLY A 92 -18.99 -5.23 -0.94
N GLY A 93 -18.03 -5.70 -0.14
CA GLY A 93 -17.78 -7.13 0.10
C GLY A 93 -16.93 -7.83 -0.97
N HIS A 94 -16.53 -7.14 -2.04
CA HIS A 94 -15.68 -7.71 -3.09
C HIS A 94 -14.26 -7.14 -3.02
N PRO A 95 -13.21 -7.97 -3.24
CA PRO A 95 -11.86 -7.46 -3.38
C PRO A 95 -11.77 -6.55 -4.61
N VAL A 96 -11.04 -5.46 -4.49
CA VAL A 96 -10.81 -4.50 -5.58
C VAL A 96 -9.34 -4.12 -5.66
N ARG A 97 -8.86 -3.96 -6.88
CA ARG A 97 -7.51 -3.45 -7.15
C ARG A 97 -7.36 -2.03 -6.60
N ALA A 98 -6.24 -1.75 -5.95
CA ALA A 98 -5.97 -0.47 -5.30
C ALA A 98 -4.55 0.03 -5.56
N VAL A 99 -4.37 1.35 -5.60
CA VAL A 99 -3.03 1.98 -5.72
C VAL A 99 -2.65 2.55 -4.37
N ILE A 100 -1.46 2.18 -3.87
CA ILE A 100 -0.94 2.66 -2.57
C ILE A 100 0.48 3.19 -2.70
N PRO A 101 0.87 4.19 -1.88
CA PRO A 101 2.28 4.55 -1.73
C PRO A 101 3.02 3.48 -0.90
N ILE A 102 4.26 3.18 -1.28
CA ILE A 102 5.21 2.35 -0.54
C ILE A 102 6.51 3.13 -0.37
N ASP A 103 6.96 3.25 0.87
CA ASP A 103 8.24 3.86 1.22
C ASP A 103 9.24 2.79 1.65
N VAL A 104 10.35 2.71 0.92
CA VAL A 104 11.46 1.80 1.24
C VAL A 104 12.66 2.60 1.69
N THR A 105 12.94 2.58 2.99
CA THR A 105 14.04 3.34 3.60
C THR A 105 15.30 2.50 3.72
N PHE A 106 16.42 3.06 3.25
CA PHE A 106 17.76 2.53 3.41
C PHE A 106 18.52 3.41 4.39
N HIS A 107 18.71 2.90 5.60
CA HIS A 107 19.57 3.50 6.61
C HIS A 107 20.88 2.72 6.74
N TRP A 108 21.98 3.42 6.93
CA TRP A 108 23.24 2.83 7.34
C TRP A 108 23.18 2.62 8.84
N SER A 109 23.10 1.37 9.29
CA SER A 109 23.37 1.06 10.69
C SER A 109 24.89 1.00 10.86
N PHE A 110 25.46 2.00 11.54
CA PHE A 110 26.85 1.95 11.97
C PHE A 110 26.94 0.99 13.18
N GLY A 111 27.35 -0.26 12.92
CA GLY A 111 27.86 -1.15 13.97
C GLY A 111 26.82 -1.87 14.84
N GLU A 112 25.90 -2.64 14.25
CA GLU A 112 25.27 -3.75 14.99
C GLU A 112 26.24 -4.94 15.11
N SER A 113 27.29 -4.74 15.90
CA SER A 113 28.01 -5.83 16.56
C SER A 113 27.14 -6.36 17.69
N GLY A 114 26.25 -7.31 17.38
CA GLY A 114 25.65 -8.24 18.32
C GLY A 114 24.74 -7.62 19.38
N LYS A 115 23.43 -7.60 19.11
CA LYS A 115 22.39 -7.85 20.12
C LYS A 115 21.04 -8.12 19.46
N ALA A 116 20.63 -9.39 19.54
CA ALA A 116 19.22 -9.71 19.63
C ALA A 116 18.64 -8.95 20.84
N THR A 117 17.61 -8.14 20.64
CA THR A 117 16.82 -7.62 21.76
C THR A 117 15.36 -7.57 21.34
N ARG A 118 14.63 -8.55 21.88
CA ARG A 118 13.18 -8.58 22.16
C ARG A 118 12.59 -7.19 22.38
N VAL A 119 11.42 -6.95 21.79
CA VAL A 119 10.10 -7.05 22.47
C VAL A 119 9.00 -7.23 21.44
#